data_AF-A0A0Q1A3G9-F1
#
_entry.id   AF-A0A0Q1A3G9-F1
#
_cell.length_a   1.000
_cell.length_b   1.000
_cell.length_c   1.000
_cell.angle_alpha   90.00
_cell.angle_beta   90.00
_cell.angle_gamma   90.00
#
_symmetry.space_group_name_H-M   'P 1'
#
loop_
_entity.id
_entity.type
_entity.pdbx_description
1 polymer ?
#
loop_
_entity_poly.entity_id
_entity_poly.type
_entity_poly.pdbx_seq_one_letter_code
_entity_poly.pdbx_strand_id
1 'polypeptide(L)'
;MKQKLLLISSVLILSLFAQDLWAQTPVKANQTPPKVQQYPAKKRAYIPRTIDTAKNTDPSLKGQYLFMLSRSKTINGYKLINPTRLDAVWQSVTDTLRKERVELAKAKAKITEQNKSIGGLQGEITGKEASLSDTNAKINEINFLGLSFTKGTYNIIVWSIILVLALALFIVIARSAKNILEAKHRTQLYDEISSEYQAYKAKSNEQQRKLARELQDERNIVEELKNKNR
;
A
#
# COMPACT_ATOMS: atom_id res chain seq x y z
N MET A 1 -18.21 -31.22 -7.47
CA MET A 1 -19.10 -32.05 -8.31
C MET A 1 -20.42 -31.31 -8.49
N LYS A 2 -20.94 -31.32 -9.72
CA LYS A 2 -22.26 -30.85 -10.20
C LYS A 2 -22.39 -29.34 -10.50
N GLN A 3 -22.97 -29.10 -11.69
CA GLN A 3 -23.32 -27.83 -12.34
C GLN A 3 -22.25 -27.12 -13.19
N LYS A 4 -21.75 -27.81 -14.22
CA LYS A 4 -21.28 -27.19 -15.48
C LYS A 4 -21.62 -28.11 -16.65
N LEU A 5 -22.85 -28.05 -17.15
CA LEU A 5 -23.23 -28.67 -18.43
C LEU A 5 -24.54 -28.03 -18.89
N LEU A 6 -24.66 -27.81 -20.20
CA LEU A 6 -25.84 -27.29 -20.94
C LEU A 6 -25.86 -25.79 -21.28
N LEU A 7 -24.86 -25.29 -22.03
CA LEU A 7 -25.06 -24.20 -23.01
C LEU A 7 -24.04 -24.28 -24.16
N ILE A 8 -23.90 -25.46 -24.77
CA ILE A 8 -23.20 -25.63 -26.06
C ILE A 8 -24.10 -26.50 -26.94
N SER A 9 -25.21 -25.94 -27.40
CA SER A 9 -26.09 -26.52 -28.42
C SER A 9 -26.90 -25.39 -29.06
N SER A 10 -26.28 -24.64 -29.96
CA SER A 10 -26.97 -23.64 -30.80
C SER A 10 -26.21 -23.39 -32.11
N VAL A 11 -25.48 -24.39 -32.59
CA VAL A 11 -24.90 -24.40 -33.93
C VAL A 11 -25.17 -25.79 -34.49
N LEU A 12 -25.72 -25.85 -35.69
CA LEU A 12 -26.28 -27.01 -36.40
C LEU A 12 -27.66 -27.46 -35.92
N ILE A 13 -28.69 -27.03 -36.66
CA ILE A 13 -29.73 -27.86 -37.32
C ILE A 13 -30.73 -26.87 -37.93
N LEU A 14 -30.61 -26.57 -39.23
CA LEU A 14 -31.71 -26.47 -40.22
C LEU A 14 -31.14 -25.98 -41.57
N SER A 15 -30.58 -26.92 -42.34
CA SER A 15 -30.57 -26.83 -43.79
C SER A 15 -31.37 -28.01 -44.32
N LEU A 16 -31.98 -27.82 -45.50
CA LEU A 16 -32.84 -28.72 -46.27
C LEU A 16 -34.35 -28.68 -45.94
N PHE A 17 -35.09 -27.92 -46.75
CA PHE A 17 -36.35 -28.43 -47.32
C PHE A 17 -36.58 -27.85 -48.74
N ALA A 18 -36.44 -28.76 -49.71
CA ALA A 18 -37.01 -28.92 -51.05
C ALA A 18 -37.42 -27.72 -51.95
N GLN A 19 -36.95 -27.80 -53.20
CA GLN A 19 -37.53 -27.20 -54.40
C GLN A 19 -38.55 -28.16 -55.05
N ASP A 20 -39.64 -27.62 -55.61
CA ASP A 20 -40.22 -27.87 -56.96
C ASP A 20 -41.60 -27.17 -57.03
N LEU A 21 -41.78 -26.09 -57.79
CA LEU A 21 -42.13 -25.95 -59.23
C LEU A 21 -43.64 -26.14 -59.54
N TRP A 22 -44.12 -25.36 -60.52
CA TRP A 22 -45.44 -25.32 -61.22
C TRP A 22 -46.45 -24.26 -60.77
N ALA A 23 -46.49 -23.13 -61.50
CA ALA A 23 -47.68 -22.74 -62.27
C ALA A 23 -47.34 -21.57 -63.23
N GLN A 24 -47.45 -21.84 -64.53
CA GLN A 24 -47.47 -20.84 -65.60
C GLN A 24 -48.87 -20.24 -65.70
N THR A 25 -48.95 -18.93 -66.00
CA THR A 25 -50.08 -18.33 -66.71
C THR A 25 -49.55 -17.38 -67.81
N PRO A 26 -50.18 -17.34 -69.00
CA PRO A 26 -49.61 -16.74 -70.20
C PRO A 26 -49.83 -15.21 -70.34
N VAL A 27 -48.74 -14.52 -70.73
CA VAL A 27 -48.56 -13.55 -71.85
C VAL A 27 -49.75 -12.64 -72.25
N LYS A 28 -49.58 -11.31 -72.18
CA LYS A 28 -49.28 -10.37 -73.32
C LYS A 28 -49.63 -8.91 -72.97
N ALA A 29 -48.65 -8.00 -73.01
CA ALA A 29 -48.89 -6.60 -73.35
C ALA A 29 -47.65 -6.03 -74.06
N ASN A 30 -47.83 -5.69 -75.33
CA ASN A 30 -46.84 -5.13 -76.24
C ASN A 30 -46.12 -3.91 -75.64
N GLN A 31 -44.80 -3.95 -75.65
CA GLN A 31 -43.98 -2.75 -75.80
C GLN A 31 -43.04 -2.98 -76.97
N THR A 32 -43.38 -2.36 -78.09
CA THR A 32 -42.52 -2.20 -79.27
C THR A 32 -41.17 -1.62 -78.85
N PRO A 33 -40.03 -2.19 -79.27
CA PRO A 33 -38.73 -1.60 -79.03
C PRO A 33 -38.63 -0.27 -79.79
N PRO A 34 -38.20 0.85 -79.17
CA PRO A 34 -37.87 2.04 -79.94
C PRO A 34 -36.75 1.70 -80.92
N LYS A 35 -37.05 1.94 -82.20
CA LYS A 35 -36.18 1.75 -83.36
C LYS A 35 -34.81 2.38 -83.09
N VAL A 36 -33.75 1.57 -83.12
CA VAL A 36 -32.36 2.06 -83.01
C VAL A 36 -32.08 2.88 -84.26
N GLN A 37 -32.14 4.21 -84.14
CA GLN A 37 -31.79 5.12 -85.22
C GLN A 37 -30.26 5.24 -85.22
N GLN A 38 -29.60 4.56 -86.16
CA GLN A 38 -28.19 4.78 -86.44
C GLN A 38 -28.02 6.20 -87.00
N TYR A 39 -27.60 7.12 -86.14
CA TYR A 39 -27.13 8.43 -86.58
C TYR A 39 -25.73 8.26 -87.19
N PRO A 40 -25.41 8.92 -88.32
CA PRO A 40 -24.06 8.87 -88.86
C PRO A 40 -23.08 9.38 -87.81
N ALA A 41 -22.07 8.57 -87.48
CA ALA A 41 -21.02 8.95 -86.56
C ALA A 41 -20.26 10.17 -87.12
N LYS A 42 -20.69 11.37 -86.72
CA LYS A 42 -19.90 12.59 -86.95
C LYS A 42 -18.57 12.39 -86.25
N LYS A 43 -17.47 12.35 -87.03
CA LYS A 43 -16.11 12.36 -86.50
C LYS A 43 -15.99 13.56 -85.57
N ARG A 44 -16.01 13.32 -84.26
CA ARG A 44 -15.76 14.36 -83.28
C ARG A 44 -14.31 14.78 -83.46
N ALA A 45 -14.09 16.01 -83.87
CA ALA A 45 -12.75 16.59 -83.89
C ALA A 45 -12.16 16.41 -82.49
N TYR A 46 -11.00 15.75 -82.41
CA TYR A 46 -10.23 15.68 -81.18
C TYR A 46 -9.85 17.12 -80.81
N ILE A 47 -10.47 17.66 -79.77
CA ILE A 47 -10.04 18.91 -79.16
C ILE A 47 -8.83 18.52 -78.29
N PRO A 48 -7.60 18.93 -78.64
CA PRO A 48 -6.46 18.62 -77.79
C PRO A 48 -6.72 19.21 -76.41
N ARG A 49 -6.63 18.38 -75.36
CA ARG A 49 -6.59 18.91 -73.99
C ARG A 49 -5.35 19.80 -73.94
N THR A 50 -5.54 21.10 -73.80
CA THR A 50 -4.44 22.02 -73.54
C THR A 50 -3.81 21.60 -72.23
N ILE A 51 -2.61 21.00 -72.31
CA ILE A 51 -1.82 20.64 -71.14
C ILE A 51 -1.41 21.96 -70.51
N ASP A 52 -1.95 22.25 -69.34
CA ASP A 52 -1.57 23.41 -68.56
C ASP A 52 -0.11 23.23 -68.08
N THR A 53 0.85 23.84 -68.75
CA THR A 53 2.30 23.77 -68.40
C THR A 53 2.66 24.55 -67.12
N ALA A 54 1.71 25.31 -66.57
CA ALA A 54 1.92 26.14 -65.38
C ALA A 54 1.89 25.28 -64.11
N LYS A 55 3.07 25.08 -63.51
CA LYS A 55 3.27 24.43 -62.21
C LYS A 55 3.08 25.44 -61.08
N ASN A 56 2.42 25.03 -60.01
CA ASN A 56 2.32 25.85 -58.80
C ASN A 56 3.66 25.86 -58.05
N THR A 57 4.15 27.04 -57.67
CA THR A 57 5.39 27.23 -56.91
C THR A 57 5.17 27.09 -55.40
N ASP A 58 3.95 27.31 -54.89
CA ASP A 58 3.62 27.19 -53.45
C ASP A 58 2.66 26.00 -53.19
N PRO A 59 3.12 24.91 -52.54
CA PRO A 59 2.29 23.74 -52.25
C PRO A 59 1.26 23.95 -51.13
N SER A 60 1.30 25.08 -50.40
CA SER A 60 0.34 25.37 -49.33
C SER A 60 -1.09 25.43 -49.86
N LEU A 61 -2.08 25.10 -49.04
CA LEU A 61 -3.50 25.16 -49.45
C LEU A 61 -3.88 26.57 -49.94
N LYS A 62 -3.39 27.60 -49.25
CA LYS A 62 -3.54 29.01 -49.62
C LYS A 62 -2.87 29.29 -50.98
N GLY A 63 -1.65 28.80 -51.18
CA GLY A 63 -0.92 28.91 -52.44
C GLY A 63 -1.65 28.26 -53.60
N GLN A 64 -2.14 27.04 -53.43
CA GLN A 64 -2.93 26.31 -54.43
C GLN A 64 -4.23 27.05 -54.77
N TYR A 65 -4.92 27.62 -53.77
CA TYR A 65 -6.12 28.43 -53.98
C TYR A 65 -5.83 29.72 -54.75
N LEU A 66 -4.81 30.48 -54.35
CA LEU A 66 -4.41 31.72 -55.02
C LEU A 66 -3.93 31.45 -56.45
N PHE A 67 -3.22 30.35 -56.68
CA PHE A 67 -2.78 29.92 -58.00
C PHE A 67 -3.93 29.53 -58.93
N MET A 68 -4.98 28.90 -58.38
CA MET A 68 -6.21 28.64 -59.13
C MET A 68 -6.93 29.94 -59.50
N LEU A 69 -7.00 30.91 -58.58
CA LEU A 69 -7.60 32.21 -58.83
C LEU A 69 -6.84 33.06 -59.84
N SER A 70 -5.50 33.02 -59.82
CA SER A 70 -4.67 33.78 -60.78
C SER A 70 -4.79 33.24 -62.21
N ARG A 71 -5.02 31.94 -62.37
CA ARG A 71 -5.14 31.29 -63.69
C ARG A 71 -6.57 31.27 -64.25
N SER A 72 -7.57 31.59 -63.44
CA SER A 72 -8.96 31.65 -63.88
C SER A 72 -9.27 32.94 -64.64
N LYS A 73 -10.16 32.88 -65.64
CA LYS A 73 -10.56 34.04 -66.45
C LYS A 73 -11.80 34.69 -65.85
N THR A 74 -11.86 36.02 -65.79
CA THR A 74 -13.08 36.74 -65.37
C THR A 74 -13.92 37.09 -66.61
N ILE A 75 -15.21 36.76 -66.60
CA ILE A 75 -16.16 37.08 -67.69
C ILE A 75 -17.47 37.54 -67.05
N ASN A 76 -17.96 38.73 -67.42
CA ASN A 76 -19.24 39.29 -66.96
C ASN A 76 -19.40 39.32 -65.42
N GLY A 77 -18.32 39.59 -64.69
CA GLY A 77 -18.30 39.57 -63.22
C GLY A 77 -18.11 38.18 -62.59
N TYR A 78 -18.14 37.09 -63.37
CA TYR A 78 -17.94 35.72 -62.89
C TYR A 78 -16.51 35.23 -63.11
N LYS A 79 -16.01 34.41 -62.20
CA LYS A 79 -14.69 33.76 -62.32
C LYS A 79 -14.85 32.37 -62.94
N LEU A 80 -14.34 32.19 -64.16
CA LEU A 80 -14.31 30.89 -64.84
C LEU A 80 -13.08 30.09 -64.40
N ILE A 81 -13.31 29.08 -63.57
CA ILE A 81 -12.29 28.24 -62.96
C ILE A 81 -12.20 26.90 -63.71
N ASN A 82 -10.99 26.37 -63.87
CA ASN A 82 -10.78 25.04 -64.43
C ASN A 82 -11.24 23.98 -63.39
N PRO A 83 -12.18 23.07 -63.75
CA PRO A 83 -12.70 22.06 -62.82
C PRO A 83 -11.59 21.19 -62.22
N THR A 84 -10.57 20.81 -63.01
CA THR A 84 -9.46 19.98 -62.53
C THR A 84 -8.63 20.66 -61.44
N ARG A 85 -8.47 21.99 -61.51
CA ARG A 85 -7.74 22.75 -60.47
C ARG A 85 -8.57 22.90 -59.21
N LEU A 86 -9.88 23.08 -59.36
CA LEU A 86 -10.82 23.12 -58.24
C LEU A 86 -10.85 21.78 -57.50
N ASP A 87 -10.93 20.67 -58.23
CA ASP A 87 -10.91 19.33 -57.64
C ASP A 87 -9.61 19.06 -56.88
N ALA A 88 -8.45 19.47 -57.42
CA ALA A 88 -7.16 19.31 -56.76
C ALA A 88 -7.04 20.11 -55.44
N VAL A 89 -7.51 21.36 -55.44
CA VAL A 89 -7.58 22.17 -54.21
C VAL A 89 -8.54 21.54 -53.22
N TRP A 90 -9.73 21.12 -53.67
CA TRP A 90 -10.75 20.50 -52.82
C TRP A 90 -10.27 19.18 -52.20
N GLN A 91 -9.55 18.37 -52.96
CA GLN A 91 -8.92 17.16 -52.45
C GLN A 91 -7.90 17.50 -51.35
N SER A 92 -7.04 18.50 -51.57
CA SER A 92 -6.07 18.96 -50.56
C SER A 92 -6.73 19.50 -49.28
N VAL A 93 -7.83 20.25 -49.40
CA VAL A 93 -8.65 20.70 -48.25
C VAL A 93 -9.17 19.48 -47.49
N THR A 94 -9.80 18.55 -48.21
CA THR A 94 -10.46 17.38 -47.62
C THR A 94 -9.44 16.48 -46.93
N ASP A 95 -8.27 16.28 -47.53
CA ASP A 95 -7.20 15.45 -46.98
C ASP A 95 -6.59 16.09 -45.72
N THR A 96 -6.43 17.41 -45.70
CA THR A 96 -5.97 18.13 -44.50
C THR A 96 -7.01 18.03 -43.39
N LEU A 97 -8.29 18.26 -43.70
CA LEU A 97 -9.37 18.13 -42.72
C LEU A 97 -9.50 16.70 -42.19
N ARG A 98 -9.30 15.68 -43.04
CA ARG A 98 -9.27 14.28 -42.64
C ARG A 98 -8.08 14.01 -41.71
N LYS A 99 -6.89 14.50 -42.05
CA LYS A 99 -5.69 14.38 -41.21
C LYS A 99 -5.90 15.01 -39.84
N GLU A 100 -6.38 16.25 -39.79
CA GLU A 100 -6.67 16.95 -38.53
C GLU A 100 -7.71 16.21 -37.68
N ARG A 101 -8.78 15.68 -38.30
CA ARG A 101 -9.78 14.87 -37.58
C ARG A 101 -9.19 13.59 -37.01
N VAL A 102 -8.32 12.91 -37.76
CA VAL A 102 -7.63 11.70 -37.32
C VAL A 102 -6.68 12.00 -36.16
N GLU A 103 -5.87 13.07 -36.27
CA GLU A 103 -4.96 13.47 -35.20
C GLU A 103 -5.71 13.92 -33.94
N LEU A 104 -6.83 14.63 -34.09
CA LEU A 104 -7.70 15.00 -32.97
C LEU A 104 -8.31 13.75 -32.31
N ALA A 105 -8.75 12.77 -33.10
CA ALA A 105 -9.25 11.49 -32.56
C ALA A 105 -8.16 10.73 -31.79
N LYS A 106 -6.93 10.66 -32.34
CA LYS A 106 -5.77 10.05 -31.65
C LYS A 106 -5.42 10.78 -30.36
N ALA A 107 -5.39 12.11 -30.38
CA ALA A 107 -5.11 12.91 -29.20
C ALA A 107 -6.16 12.69 -28.10
N LYS A 108 -7.45 12.66 -28.47
CA LYS A 108 -8.53 12.32 -27.53
C LYS A 108 -8.38 10.92 -26.97
N ALA A 109 -8.08 9.92 -27.81
CA ALA A 109 -7.83 8.55 -27.35
C ALA A 109 -6.66 8.48 -26.35
N LYS A 110 -5.55 9.17 -26.64
CA LYS A 110 -4.40 9.26 -25.74
C LYS A 110 -4.74 9.94 -24.41
N ILE A 111 -5.54 11.01 -24.44
CA ILE A 111 -6.02 11.67 -23.22
C ILE A 111 -6.89 10.71 -22.40
N THR A 112 -7.79 9.95 -23.03
CA THR A 112 -8.61 8.97 -22.30
C THR A 112 -7.79 7.84 -21.69
N GLU A 113 -6.75 7.38 -22.39
CA GLU A 113 -5.81 6.37 -21.88
C GLU A 113 -4.99 6.92 -20.70
N GLN A 114 -4.46 8.14 -20.84
CA GLN A 114 -3.73 8.81 -19.75
C GLN A 114 -4.62 9.03 -18.53
N ASN A 115 -5.87 9.49 -18.70
CA ASN A 115 -6.82 9.65 -17.60
C ASN A 115 -7.14 8.32 -16.92
N LYS A 116 -7.24 7.22 -17.69
CA LYS A 116 -7.43 5.88 -17.12
C LYS A 116 -6.21 5.44 -16.31
N SER A 117 -5.01 5.67 -16.82
CA SER A 117 -3.76 5.38 -16.09
C SER A 117 -3.61 6.23 -14.83
N ILE A 118 -3.96 7.52 -14.88
CA ILE A 118 -3.97 8.41 -13.71
C ILE A 118 -4.98 7.91 -12.67
N GLY A 119 -6.20 7.55 -13.09
CA GLY A 119 -7.20 6.96 -12.20
C GLY A 119 -6.73 5.64 -11.57
N GLY A 120 -6.06 4.79 -12.35
CA GLY A 120 -5.45 3.55 -11.86
C GLY A 120 -4.35 3.81 -10.83
N LEU A 121 -3.40 4.69 -11.14
CA LEU A 121 -2.32 5.07 -10.24
C LEU A 121 -2.83 5.73 -8.97
N GLN A 122 -3.84 6.59 -9.05
CA GLN A 122 -4.48 7.19 -7.88
C GLN A 122 -5.20 6.14 -7.04
N GLY A 123 -5.84 5.16 -7.66
CA GLY A 123 -6.39 3.98 -6.99
C GLY A 123 -5.32 3.17 -6.26
N GLU A 124 -4.17 2.93 -6.90
CA GLU A 124 -3.04 2.24 -6.26
C GLU A 124 -2.44 3.04 -5.10
N ILE A 125 -2.28 4.36 -5.24
CA ILE A 125 -1.76 5.23 -4.18
C ILE A 125 -2.72 5.22 -2.98
N THR A 126 -4.02 5.41 -3.21
CA THR A 126 -5.01 5.38 -2.14
C THR A 126 -5.10 4.01 -1.46
N GLY A 127 -5.02 2.92 -2.22
CA GLY A 127 -4.98 1.56 -1.68
C GLY A 127 -3.71 1.27 -0.87
N LYS A 128 -2.55 1.76 -1.32
CA LYS A 128 -1.28 1.64 -0.58
C LYS A 128 -1.29 2.48 0.69
N GLU A 129 -1.83 3.69 0.66
CA GLU A 129 -1.92 4.54 1.84
C GLU A 129 -2.86 3.94 2.89
N ALA A 130 -4.01 3.39 2.47
CA ALA A 130 -4.89 2.64 3.35
C ALA A 130 -4.20 1.41 3.95
N SER A 131 -3.46 0.65 3.14
CA SER A 131 -2.70 -0.51 3.61
C SER A 131 -1.57 -0.11 4.59
N LEU A 132 -0.91 1.01 4.36
CA LEU A 132 0.12 1.56 5.26
C LEU A 132 -0.49 2.06 6.57
N SER A 133 -1.67 2.67 6.53
CA SER A 133 -2.42 3.09 7.72
C SER A 133 -2.85 1.88 8.54
N ASP A 134 -3.46 0.86 7.91
CA ASP A 134 -3.88 -0.38 8.56
C ASP A 134 -2.68 -1.16 9.13
N THR A 135 -1.57 -1.21 8.38
CA THR A 135 -0.34 -1.86 8.84
C THR A 135 0.29 -1.10 9.98
N ASN A 136 0.31 0.24 9.96
CA ASN A 136 0.77 1.03 11.10
C ASN A 136 -0.12 0.82 12.32
N ALA A 137 -1.45 0.76 12.16
CA ALA A 137 -2.35 0.45 13.26
C ALA A 137 -2.03 -0.92 13.87
N LYS A 138 -1.89 -1.95 13.03
CA LYS A 138 -1.54 -3.32 13.46
C LYS A 138 -0.15 -3.44 14.08
N ILE A 139 0.87 -2.75 13.56
CA ILE A 139 2.24 -2.78 14.11
C ILE A 139 2.30 -2.02 15.44
N ASN A 140 1.51 -0.96 15.57
CA ASN A 140 1.41 -0.25 16.83
C ASN A 140 0.66 -1.06 17.88
N GLU A 141 -0.20 -2.00 17.48
CA GLU A 141 -0.89 -2.91 18.39
C GLU A 141 -0.04 -4.15 18.75
N ILE A 142 0.28 -4.28 20.03
CA ILE A 142 0.84 -5.50 20.61
C ILE A 142 -0.30 -6.16 21.39
N ASN A 143 -0.67 -7.38 20.99
CA ASN A 143 -1.66 -8.18 21.71
C ASN A 143 -1.01 -8.81 22.95
N PHE A 144 -1.48 -8.41 24.13
CA PHE A 144 -1.07 -8.99 25.41
C PHE A 144 -2.32 -9.44 26.16
N LEU A 145 -2.43 -10.74 26.45
CA LEU A 145 -3.58 -11.36 27.14
C LEU A 145 -4.95 -11.09 26.48
N GLY A 146 -4.99 -10.99 25.15
CA GLY A 146 -6.22 -10.75 24.38
C GLY A 146 -6.66 -9.29 24.30
N LEU A 147 -5.92 -8.36 24.92
CA LEU A 147 -6.10 -6.92 24.76
C LEU A 147 -4.98 -6.34 23.88
N SER A 148 -5.37 -5.45 22.97
CA SER A 148 -4.45 -4.76 22.06
C SER A 148 -3.95 -3.48 22.71
N PHE A 149 -2.63 -3.36 22.92
CA PHE A 149 -2.02 -2.16 23.48
C PHE A 149 -1.12 -1.48 22.45
N THR A 150 -1.07 -0.14 22.47
CA THR A 150 -0.08 0.55 21.64
C THR A 150 1.35 0.24 22.11
N LYS A 151 2.34 0.21 21.22
CA LYS A 151 3.75 -0.03 21.56
C LYS A 151 4.25 0.91 22.68
N GLY A 152 3.81 2.17 22.68
CA GLY A 152 4.13 3.14 23.74
C GLY A 152 3.54 2.73 25.09
N THR A 153 2.24 2.41 25.11
CA THR A 153 1.53 1.97 26.32
C THR A 153 2.12 0.69 26.89
N TYR A 154 2.44 -0.30 26.04
CA TYR A 154 3.07 -1.55 26.45
C TYR A 154 4.40 -1.31 27.18
N ASN A 155 5.29 -0.50 26.59
CA ASN A 155 6.58 -0.19 27.21
C ASN A 155 6.40 0.50 28.57
N ILE A 156 5.47 1.45 28.68
CA ILE A 156 5.17 2.14 29.95
C ILE A 156 4.68 1.15 31.02
N ILE A 157 3.74 0.26 30.66
CA ILE A 157 3.19 -0.73 31.59
C ILE A 157 4.29 -1.69 32.07
N VAL A 158 5.09 -2.23 31.15
CA VAL A 158 6.17 -3.18 31.50
C VAL A 158 7.20 -2.52 32.41
N TRP A 159 7.68 -1.33 32.05
CA TRP A 159 8.64 -0.60 32.88
C TRP A 159 8.06 -0.16 34.22
N SER A 160 6.78 0.20 34.28
CA SER A 160 6.06 0.46 35.53
C SER A 160 6.08 -0.75 36.45
N ILE A 161 5.75 -1.94 35.93
CA ILE A 161 5.76 -3.19 36.72
C ILE A 161 7.18 -3.51 37.21
N ILE A 162 8.19 -3.36 36.35
CA ILE A 162 9.60 -3.57 36.72
C ILE A 162 10.01 -2.60 37.84
N LEU A 163 9.64 -1.32 37.74
CA LEU A 163 9.97 -0.30 38.75
C LEU A 163 9.30 -0.62 40.10
N VAL A 164 8.02 -0.98 40.10
CA VAL A 164 7.29 -1.33 41.32
C VAL A 164 7.91 -2.57 41.99
N LEU A 165 8.25 -3.61 41.21
CA LEU A 165 8.90 -4.80 41.74
C LEU A 165 10.30 -4.50 42.28
N ALA A 166 11.07 -3.66 41.59
CA ALA A 166 12.39 -3.22 42.05
C ALA A 166 12.29 -2.46 43.39
N LEU A 167 11.33 -1.56 43.53
CA LEU A 167 11.07 -0.84 44.78
C LEU A 167 10.64 -1.78 45.91
N ALA A 168 9.74 -2.72 45.63
CA ALA A 168 9.31 -3.72 46.61
C ALA A 168 10.50 -4.58 47.09
N LEU A 169 11.34 -5.05 46.16
CA LEU A 169 12.54 -5.81 46.48
C LEU A 169 13.53 -4.98 47.31
N PHE A 170 13.73 -3.71 46.95
CA PHE A 170 14.59 -2.80 47.70
C PHE A 170 14.11 -2.62 49.15
N ILE A 171 12.80 -2.44 49.36
CA ILE A 171 12.21 -2.33 50.71
C ILE A 171 12.45 -3.62 51.52
N VAL A 172 12.25 -4.79 50.91
CA VAL A 172 12.45 -6.08 51.57
C VAL A 172 13.91 -6.27 51.98
N ILE A 173 14.86 -5.96 51.09
CA ILE A 173 16.29 -6.06 51.37
C ILE A 173 16.68 -5.07 52.48
N ALA A 174 16.25 -3.81 52.39
CA ALA A 174 16.55 -2.80 53.40
C ALA A 174 15.99 -3.16 54.78
N ARG A 175 14.74 -3.64 54.84
CA ARG A 175 14.13 -4.11 56.09
C ARG A 175 14.88 -5.33 56.66
N SER A 176 15.25 -6.27 55.81
CA SER A 176 15.98 -7.48 56.22
C SER A 176 17.37 -7.14 56.75
N ALA A 177 18.11 -6.25 56.10
CA ALA A 177 19.42 -5.79 56.55
C ALA A 177 19.36 -5.13 57.94
N LYS A 178 18.35 -4.27 58.17
CA LYS A 178 18.14 -3.64 59.49
C LYS A 178 17.83 -4.67 60.57
N ASN A 179 16.96 -5.63 60.29
CA ASN A 179 16.60 -6.69 61.24
C ASN A 179 17.80 -7.57 61.58
N ILE A 180 18.64 -7.91 60.60
CA ILE A 180 19.86 -8.71 60.81
C ILE A 180 20.84 -7.96 61.71
N LEU A 181 21.01 -6.65 61.50
CA LEU A 181 21.91 -5.83 62.32
C LEU A 181 21.43 -5.76 63.78
N GLU A 182 20.13 -5.54 63.99
CA GLU A 182 19.55 -5.50 65.34
C GLU A 182 19.67 -6.87 66.03
N ALA A 183 19.38 -7.96 65.31
CA ALA A 183 19.52 -9.32 65.83
C ALA A 183 20.97 -9.58 66.25
N LYS A 184 21.95 -9.22 65.42
CA LYS A 184 23.38 -9.37 65.74
C LYS A 184 23.76 -8.59 66.99
N HIS A 185 23.30 -7.34 67.11
CA HIS A 185 23.57 -6.50 68.28
C HIS A 185 22.99 -7.11 69.56
N ARG A 186 21.75 -7.64 69.49
CA ARG A 186 21.12 -8.32 70.64
C ARG A 186 21.88 -9.58 71.02
N THR A 187 22.26 -10.42 70.06
CA THR A 187 23.06 -11.63 70.34
C THR A 187 24.38 -11.27 70.99
N GLN A 188 25.11 -10.27 70.49
CA GLN A 188 26.36 -9.81 71.09
C GLN A 188 26.18 -9.33 72.53
N LEU A 189 25.11 -8.57 72.81
CA LEU A 189 24.82 -8.11 74.17
C LEU A 189 24.49 -9.27 75.11
N TYR A 190 23.74 -10.27 74.64
CA TYR A 190 23.47 -11.47 75.43
C TYR A 190 24.75 -12.27 75.71
N ASP A 191 25.64 -12.40 74.73
CA ASP A 191 26.92 -13.08 74.90
C ASP A 191 27.82 -12.35 75.90
N GLU A 192 27.86 -11.01 75.86
CA GLU A 192 28.60 -10.18 76.81
C GLU A 192 28.07 -10.33 78.24
N ILE A 193 26.75 -10.20 78.44
CA ILE A 193 26.12 -10.38 79.77
C ILE A 193 26.32 -11.80 80.29
N SER A 194 26.21 -12.81 79.43
CA SER A 194 26.44 -14.21 79.79
C SER A 194 27.89 -14.43 80.24
N SER A 195 28.85 -13.87 79.50
CA SER A 195 30.27 -13.90 79.84
C SER A 195 30.56 -13.23 81.20
N GLU A 196 30.02 -12.03 81.42
CA GLU A 196 30.15 -11.31 82.69
C GLU A 196 29.55 -12.09 83.87
N TYR A 197 28.39 -12.70 83.67
CA TYR A 197 27.74 -13.51 84.70
C TYR A 197 28.56 -14.76 85.07
N GLN A 198 29.14 -15.44 84.07
CA GLN A 198 30.03 -16.57 84.31
C GLN A 198 31.31 -16.13 85.04
N ALA A 199 31.89 -14.98 84.64
CA ALA A 199 33.04 -14.40 85.32
C ALA A 199 32.72 -14.03 86.79
N TYR A 200 31.54 -13.47 87.05
CA TYR A 200 31.07 -13.17 88.40
C TYR A 200 30.91 -14.43 89.25
N LYS A 201 30.30 -15.50 88.70
CA LYS A 201 30.19 -16.80 89.40
C LYS A 201 31.55 -17.38 89.73
N ALA A 202 32.48 -17.37 88.78
CA ALA A 202 33.83 -17.86 89.01
C ALA A 202 34.52 -17.06 90.13
N LYS A 203 34.43 -15.73 90.09
CA LYS A 203 34.99 -14.83 91.11
C LYS A 203 34.36 -15.04 92.49
N SER A 204 33.03 -15.18 92.56
CA SER A 204 32.33 -15.44 93.82
C SER A 204 32.73 -16.79 94.42
N ASN A 205 32.82 -17.84 93.61
CA ASN A 205 33.29 -19.14 94.06
C ASN A 205 34.75 -19.07 94.53
N GLU A 206 35.61 -18.32 93.85
CA GLU A 206 36.99 -18.11 94.28
C GLU A 206 37.06 -17.40 95.63
N GLN A 207 36.23 -16.37 95.86
CA GLN A 207 36.13 -15.69 97.16
C GLN A 207 35.64 -16.61 98.26
N GLN A 208 34.60 -17.42 98.01
CA GLN A 208 34.12 -18.41 98.98
C GLN A 208 35.20 -19.45 99.31
N ARG A 209 35.96 -19.90 98.31
CA ARG A 209 37.08 -20.83 98.52
C ARG A 209 38.22 -20.19 99.30
N LYS A 210 38.52 -18.91 99.08
CA LYS A 210 39.51 -18.15 99.87
C LYS A 210 39.04 -18.01 101.32
N LEU A 211 37.81 -17.57 101.54
CA LEU A 211 37.23 -17.44 102.88
C LEU A 211 37.20 -18.77 103.64
N ALA A 212 36.87 -19.87 102.95
CA ALA A 212 36.89 -21.21 103.56
C ALA A 212 38.31 -21.66 103.96
N ARG A 213 39.33 -21.31 103.16
CA ARG A 213 40.74 -21.57 103.50
C ARG A 213 41.17 -20.72 104.70
N GLU A 214 40.86 -19.43 104.69
CA GLU A 214 41.16 -18.52 105.81
C GLU A 214 40.49 -18.98 107.11
N LEU A 215 39.21 -19.38 107.08
CA LEU A 215 38.50 -19.94 108.24
C LEU A 215 39.12 -21.25 108.74
N GLN A 216 39.63 -22.08 107.83
CA GLN A 216 40.31 -23.32 108.21
C GLN A 216 41.67 -23.01 108.84
N ASP A 217 42.42 -22.05 108.30
CA ASP A 217 43.69 -21.60 108.86
C ASP A 217 43.49 -20.98 110.25
N GLU A 218 42.46 -20.14 110.43
CA GLU A 218 42.07 -19.61 111.76
C GLU A 218 41.72 -20.73 112.75
N ARG A 219 40.96 -21.76 112.33
CA ARG A 219 40.66 -22.92 113.17
C ARG A 219 41.92 -23.69 113.56
N ASN A 220 42.81 -23.95 112.61
CA ASN A 220 44.08 -24.64 112.85
C ASN A 220 44.94 -23.85 113.86
N ILE A 221 45.03 -22.53 113.71
CA ILE A 221 45.76 -21.65 114.63
C ILE A 221 45.15 -21.68 116.04
N VAL A 222 43.82 -21.62 116.17
CA VAL A 222 43.14 -21.68 117.49
C VAL A 222 43.39 -23.03 118.17
N GLU A 223 43.35 -24.13 117.43
CA GLU A 223 43.63 -25.47 117.96
C GLU A 223 45.09 -25.62 118.43
N GLU A 224 46.05 -25.09 117.67
CA GLU A 224 47.46 -25.04 118.07
C GLU A 224 47.65 -24.22 119.36
N LEU A 225 47.03 -23.04 119.46
CA LEU A 225 47.09 -22.20 120.67
C LEU A 225 46.44 -22.88 121.89
N LYS A 226 45.36 -23.63 121.70
CA LYS A 226 44.70 -24.39 122.78
C LYS A 226 45.53 -25.58 123.25
N ASN A 227 46.17 -26.32 122.33
CA ASN A 227 47.04 -27.44 122.67
C ASN A 227 48.34 -27.00 123.35
N LYS A 228 48.82 -25.77 123.09
CA LYS A 228 50.00 -25.18 123.75
C LYS A 228 49.76 -24.70 125.19
N ASN A 229 48.49 -24.47 125.56
CA ASN A 229 48.06 -24.00 126.89
C ASN A 229 47.59 -25.14 127.82
N ARG A 230 47.82 -26.40 127.46
CA ARG A 230 47.64 -27.59 128.31
C ARG A 230 48.98 -28.26 128.55
#